data_AF-A0A1Y5SAV9-F1
#
_entry.id   AF-A0A1Y5SAV9-F1
#
_cell.length_a   1.000
_cell.length_b   1.000
_cell.length_c   1.000
_cell.angle_alpha   90.00
_cell.angle_beta   90.00
_cell.angle_gamma   90.00
#
_symmetry.space_group_name_H-M   'P 1'
#
loop_
_entity.id
_entity.type
_entity.pdbx_description
1 polymer ?
#
loop_
_entity_poly.entity_id
_entity_poly.type
_entity_poly.pdbx_seq_one_letter_code
_entity_poly.pdbx_strand_id
1 'polypeptide(L)' 'MIRLNDIRYTGRGFEAAVVLPTRDGPLSFDCRVDGPATLDPSQVKRALLGHAVRQRTR' A
#
# COMPACT_ATOMS: atom_id res chain seq x y z
N MET A 1 -4.63 -13.64 3.91
CA MET A 1 -5.41 -12.45 3.51
C MET A 1 -4.47 -11.24 3.51
N ILE A 2 -4.45 -10.43 2.45
CA ILE A 2 -3.71 -9.16 2.45
C ILE A 2 -4.56 -8.11 3.15
N ARG A 3 -3.98 -7.32 4.06
CA ARG A 3 -4.67 -6.21 4.73
C ARG A 3 -4.01 -4.89 4.35
N LEU A 4 -4.81 -3.93 3.87
CA LEU A 4 -4.41 -2.52 3.83
C LEU A 4 -5.02 -1.85 5.04
N ASN A 5 -4.19 -1.29 5.90
CA ASN A 5 -4.62 -0.50 7.05
C ASN A 5 -4.34 0.98 6.79
N ASP A 6 -5.28 1.82 7.24
CA ASP A 6 -5.11 3.27 7.39
C ASP A 6 -4.59 3.99 6.14
N ILE A 7 -5.28 3.82 5.00
CA ILE A 7 -4.97 4.62 3.80
C ILE A 7 -5.27 6.09 4.13
N ARG A 8 -4.22 6.91 4.19
CA ARG A 8 -4.28 8.33 4.49
C ARG A 8 -3.81 9.15 3.30
N TYR A 9 -4.54 10.20 2.98
CA TYR A 9 -4.09 11.22 2.03
C TYR A 9 -3.22 12.26 2.75
N THR A 10 -2.04 12.57 2.20
CA THR A 10 -1.05 13.49 2.80
C THR A 10 -1.00 14.87 2.15
N GLY A 11 -1.89 15.15 1.20
CA GLY A 11 -1.85 16.37 0.38
C GLY A 11 -0.98 16.25 -0.87
N ARG A 12 -0.09 15.26 -0.93
CA ARG A 12 0.76 14.96 -2.11
C ARG A 12 0.52 13.56 -2.69
N GLY A 13 -0.01 12.66 -1.87
CA GLY A 13 -0.28 11.29 -2.24
C GLY A 13 -0.99 10.54 -1.14
N PHE A 14 -1.09 9.24 -1.31
CA PHE A 14 -1.70 8.30 -0.37
C PHE A 14 -0.61 7.45 0.27
N GLU A 15 -0.68 7.31 1.58
CA GLU A 15 0.20 6.46 2.37
C GLU A 15 -0.64 5.41 3.09
N ALA A 16 -0.14 4.19 3.18
CA ALA A 16 -0.82 3.10 3.89
C ALA A 16 0.18 2.02 4.32
N ALA A 17 -0.13 1.36 5.44
CA ALA A 17 0.55 0.14 5.84
C ALA A 17 -0.09 -1.06 5.12
N VAL A 18 0.71 -1.81 4.37
CA VAL A 18 0.29 -3.03 3.68
C VAL A 18 0.87 -4.24 4.38
N VAL A 19 0.00 -5.11 4.89
CA VAL A 19 0.40 -6.37 5.53
C VAL A 19 0.23 -7.52 4.55
N LEU A 20 1.34 -8.11 4.13
CA LEU A 20 1.39 -9.27 3.26
C LEU A 20 1.59 -10.55 4.09
N PRO A 21 0.73 -11.58 3.94
CA PRO A 21 0.95 -12.86 4.58
C PRO A 21 2.12 -13.60 3.92
N THR A 22 3.07 -14.10 4.71
CA THR A 22 4.17 -14.97 4.23
C THR A 22 4.27 -16.24 5.07
N ARG A 23 5.12 -17.19 4.65
CA ARG A 23 5.32 -18.46 5.37
C ARG A 23 5.99 -18.26 6.73
N ASP A 24 6.85 -17.26 6.85
CA ASP A 24 7.63 -16.94 8.06
C ASP A 24 6.92 -15.92 8.98
N GLY A 25 5.72 -15.47 8.59
CA GLY A 25 4.93 -14.49 9.32
C GLY A 25 4.38 -13.36 8.44
N PRO A 26 3.50 -12.50 8.96
CA PRO A 26 3.04 -11.32 8.24
C PRO A 26 4.18 -10.29 8.11
N LEU A 27 4.43 -9.82 6.89
CA LEU A 27 5.34 -8.70 6.63
C LEU A 27 4.54 -7.42 6.47
N SER A 28 4.96 -6.35 7.16
CA SER A 28 4.35 -5.02 7.05
C SER A 28 5.24 -4.13 6.19
N PHE A 29 4.63 -3.43 5.23
CA PHE A 29 5.31 -2.50 4.35
C PHE A 29 4.63 -1.14 4.40
N ASP A 30 5.39 -0.10 4.71
CA ASP A 30 4.94 1.28 4.53
C ASP A 30 4.96 1.61 3.04
N CYS A 31 3.78 1.87 2.49
CA CYS A 31 3.58 2.10 1.07
C CYS A 31 3.08 3.51 0.81
N ARG A 32 3.56 4.08 -0.29
CA ARG A 32 3.18 5.41 -0.74
C ARG A 32 2.90 5.42 -2.23
N VAL A 33 1.88 6.17 -2.62
CA VAL A 33 1.48 6.41 -4.01
C VAL A 33 1.23 7.90 -4.16
N ASP A 34 2.02 8.58 -4.99
CA ASP A 34 1.77 9.98 -5.29
C ASP A 34 0.55 10.14 -6.21
N GLY A 35 -0.24 11.19 -5.99
CA GLY A 35 -1.46 11.41 -6.76
C GLY A 35 -2.39 12.46 -6.15
N PRO A 36 -3.34 12.99 -6.94
CA PRO A 36 -4.34 13.93 -6.44
C PRO A 36 -5.35 13.24 -5.51
N ALA A 37 -6.01 14.01 -4.63
CA ALA A 37 -7.05 13.49 -3.74
C ALA A 37 -8.23 12.84 -4.49
N THR A 38 -8.44 13.21 -5.75
CA THR A 38 -9.50 12.69 -6.63
C THR A 38 -9.16 11.35 -7.28
N LEU A 39 -7.98 10.80 -7.01
CA LEU A 39 -7.55 9.52 -7.57
C LEU A 39 -8.50 8.40 -7.12
N ASP A 40 -8.85 7.52 -8.05
CA ASP A 40 -9.79 6.44 -7.77
C ASP A 40 -9.27 5.54 -6.62
N PRO A 41 -10.09 5.27 -5.58
CA PRO A 41 -9.66 4.45 -4.45
C PRO A 41 -9.19 3.04 -4.83
N SER A 42 -9.71 2.46 -5.91
CA SER A 42 -9.29 1.14 -6.40
C SER A 42 -7.91 1.21 -7.05
N GLN A 43 -7.61 2.30 -7.77
CA GLN A 43 -6.27 2.57 -8.28
C GLN A 43 -5.26 2.80 -7.15
N VAL A 44 -5.62 3.58 -6.13
CA VAL A 44 -4.78 3.81 -4.93
C VAL A 44 -4.44 2.48 -4.26
N LYS A 45 -5.45 1.63 -4.00
CA LYS A 45 -5.25 0.30 -3.40
C LYS A 45 -4.35 -0.59 -4.26
N ARG A 46 -4.58 -0.65 -5.58
CA ARG A 46 -3.74 -1.44 -6.50
C ARG A 46 -2.29 -0.98 -6.51
N ALA A 47 -2.06 0.33 -6.53
CA ALA A 47 -0.73 0.90 -6.54
C ALA A 47 0.02 0.64 -5.21
N LEU A 48 -0.65 0.80 -4.05
CA LEU A 48 -0.08 0.48 -2.73
C LEU A 48 0.27 -1.01 -2.61
N LEU A 49 -0.61 -1.89 -3.07
CA LEU A 49 -0.34 -3.34 -3.11
C LEU A 49 0.85 -3.68 -4.03
N GLY A 50 0.88 -3.09 -5.22
CA GLY A 50 1.99 -3.27 -6.16
C GLY A 50 3.33 -2.82 -5.57
N HIS A 51 3.33 -1.72 -4.81
CA HIS A 51 4.50 -1.22 -4.10
C HIS A 51 4.99 -2.21 -3.04
N ALA A 52 4.09 -2.73 -2.19
CA ALA A 52 4.43 -3.75 -1.18
C ALA A 52 5.00 -5.03 -1.81
N VAL A 53 4.39 -5.51 -2.89
CA VAL A 53 4.87 -6.71 -3.61
C VAL A 53 6.26 -6.50 -4.19
N ARG A 54 6.56 -5.31 -4.74
CA ARG A 54 7.90 -4.97 -5.24
C ARG A 54 8.94 -4.90 -4.12
N GLN A 55 8.58 -4.35 -2.96
CA GLN A 55 9.48 -4.32 -1.80
C GLN A 55 9.80 -5.72 -1.29
N ARG A 56 8.85 -6.65 -1.33
CA ARG A 56 9.07 -8.04 -0.93
C ARG A 56 10.09 -8.79 -1.80
N THR A 57 10.13 -8.49 -3.10
CA THR A 57 11.00 -9.19 -4.07
C THR A 57 12.42 -8.59 -4.12
N ARG A 58 12.68 -7.54 -3.36
CA ARG A 58 13.96 -6.83 -3.32
C ARG A 58 14.81 -7.32 -2.14
#